data_AF-A0A699X2E7-F1
#
_entry.id   AF-A0A699X2E7-F1
#
_cell.length_a   1.000
_cell.length_b   1.000
_cell.length_c   1.000
_cell.angle_alpha   90.00
_cell.angle_beta   90.00
_cell.angle_gamma   90.00
#
_symmetry.space_group_name_H-M   'P 1'
#
loop_
_entity.id
_entity.type
_entity.pdbx_description
1 polymer ?
#
loop_
_entity_poly.entity_id
_entity_poly.type
_entity_poly.pdbx_seq_one_letter_code
_entity_poly.pdbx_strand_id
1 'polypeptide(L)' 'MCKKLRVKTPSLEQCIDTLSGGNQQKALLARWLMTNPRVLILDEPTRGIDVGAKAEIYRLISLLASEGMA' A
#
# COMPACT_ATOMS: atom_id res chain seq x y z
N MET A 1 -0.49 9.21 6.14
CA MET A 1 -0.79 7.96 5.42
C MET A 1 0.28 6.87 5.60
N CYS A 2 1.58 7.14 5.37
CA CYS A 2 2.64 6.12 5.46
C CYS A 2 2.71 5.33 6.79
N LYS A 3 2.42 5.99 7.93
CA LYS A 3 2.30 5.31 9.23
C LYS A 3 1.10 4.35 9.31
N LYS A 4 -0.06 4.72 8.74
CA LYS A 4 -1.27 3.87 8.67
C LYS A 4 -0.98 2.60 7.86
N LEU A 5 -0.24 2.73 6.76
CA LEU A 5 0.13 1.61 5.88
C LEU A 5 1.41 0.88 6.29
N ARG A 6 2.07 1.30 7.38
CA ARG A 6 3.34 0.74 7.86
C ARG A 6 4.38 0.60 6.73
N VAL A 7 4.55 1.67 5.94
CA VAL A 7 5.63 1.75 4.94
C VAL A 7 6.95 1.83 5.70
N LYS A 8 7.81 0.83 5.53
CA LYS A 8 9.16 0.78 6.08
C LYS A 8 10.12 1.39 5.07
N THR A 9 10.78 2.47 5.47
CA THR A 9 11.81 3.15 4.68
C THR A 9 12.90 3.67 5.63
N PRO A 10 14.19 3.62 5.26
CA PRO A 10 15.28 4.20 6.07
C PRO A 10 15.15 5.71 6.25
N SER A 11 14.68 6.43 5.22
CA SER A 11 14.43 7.88 5.26
C SER A 11 13.35 8.29 4.25
N LEU A 12 12.98 9.57 4.21
CA LEU A 12 12.01 10.10 3.25
C LEU A 12 12.64 10.35 1.86
N GLU A 13 13.95 10.49 1.83
CA GLU A 13 14.76 10.74 0.63
C GLU A 13 15.16 9.44 -0.09
N GLN A 14 14.88 8.28 0.53
CA GLN A 14 15.16 6.98 -0.07
C GLN A 14 14.44 6.84 -1.42
N CYS A 15 15.19 6.46 -2.45
CA CYS A 15 14.62 6.19 -3.77
C CYS A 15 13.64 5.01 -3.70
N ILE A 16 12.44 5.18 -4.27
CA ILE A 16 11.34 4.22 -4.11
C ILE A 16 11.67 2.83 -4.68
N ASP A 17 12.41 2.78 -5.77
CA ASP A 17 12.86 1.56 -6.48
C ASP A 17 13.78 0.67 -5.63
N THR A 18 14.48 1.25 -4.65
CA THR A 18 15.34 0.51 -3.72
C THR A 18 14.58 -0.11 -2.53
N LEU A 19 13.31 0.27 -2.31
CA LEU A 19 12.49 -0.34 -1.27
C LEU A 19 12.10 -1.77 -1.66
N SER A 20 11.78 -2.64 -0.69
CA SER A 20 11.22 -3.95 -1.02
C SER A 20 9.89 -3.80 -1.76
N GLY A 21 9.56 -4.72 -2.67
CA GLY A 21 8.34 -4.63 -3.49
C GLY A 21 7.06 -4.41 -2.66
N GLY A 22 6.96 -5.04 -1.48
CA GLY A 22 5.84 -4.80 -0.55
C GLY A 22 5.77 -3.36 -0.04
N ASN A 23 6.91 -2.73 0.25
CA ASN A 23 6.96 -1.32 0.65
C ASN A 23 6.73 -0.37 -0.52
N GLN A 24 7.18 -0.73 -1.73
CA GLN A 24 6.85 0.01 -2.95
C GLN A 24 5.34 0.08 -3.17
N GLN A 25 4.64 -1.07 -3.10
CA GLN A 25 3.19 -1.11 -3.28
C GLN A 25 2.45 -0.36 -2.18
N LYS A 26 2.88 -0.48 -0.91
CA LYS A 26 2.30 0.32 0.17
C LYS A 26 2.52 1.83 -0.02
N ALA A 27 3.68 2.25 -0.49
CA ALA A 27 3.95 3.66 -0.78
C ALA A 27 3.06 4.19 -1.91
N LEU A 28 2.88 3.40 -2.98
CA LEU A 28 1.94 3.69 -4.07
C LEU A 28 0.49 3.78 -3.58
N LEU A 29 0.03 2.81 -2.80
CA LEU A 29 -1.30 2.86 -2.18
C LEU A 29 -1.46 4.08 -1.28
N ALA A 30 -0.45 4.42 -0.47
CA ALA A 30 -0.47 5.61 0.37
C ALA A 30 -0.68 6.88 -0.47
N ARG A 31 0.00 6.97 -1.61
CA ARG A 31 -0.11 8.11 -2.54
C ARG A 31 -1.55 8.28 -3.03
N TRP A 32 -2.18 7.20 -3.47
CA TRP A 32 -3.56 7.25 -3.97
C TRP A 32 -4.57 7.53 -2.85
N LEU A 33 -4.40 6.93 -1.66
CA LEU A 33 -5.31 7.18 -0.54
C LEU A 33 -5.24 8.62 -0.01
N MET A 34 -4.13 9.33 -0.22
CA MET A 34 -4.03 10.75 0.12
C MET A 34 -4.94 11.64 -0.74
N THR A 35 -5.46 11.16 -1.87
CA THR A 35 -6.46 11.90 -2.66
C THR A 35 -7.88 11.74 -2.12
N ASN A 36 -8.06 11.06 -0.97
CA ASN A 36 -9.35 10.73 -0.37
C ASN A 36 -10.38 10.18 -1.39
N PRO A 37 -10.03 9.11 -2.14
CA PRO A 37 -10.95 8.54 -3.11
C PRO A 37 -12.18 7.93 -2.42
N ARG A 38 -13.34 7.98 -3.09
CA ARG A 38 -14.52 7.22 -2.67
C ARG A 38 -14.52 5.78 -3.21
N VAL A 39 -13.85 5.58 -4.34
CA VAL A 39 -13.74 4.30 -5.05
C VAL A 39 -12.27 4.08 -5.38
N LEU A 40 -11.74 2.89 -5.10
CA LEU A 40 -10.36 2.53 -5.42
C LEU A 40 -10.30 1.20 -6.18
N ILE A 41 -10.07 1.28 -7.49
CA ILE A 41 -9.89 0.10 -8.35
C ILE A 41 -8.43 -0.35 -8.27
N LEU A 42 -8.23 -1.63 -7.97
CA LEU A 42 -6.92 -2.24 -7.83
C LEU A 42 -6.79 -3.41 -8.79
N ASP A 43 -5.84 -3.31 -9.72
CA ASP A 43 -5.49 -4.41 -10.62
C ASP A 43 -4.17 -5.05 -10.19
N GLU A 44 -4.19 -6.36 -10.02
CA GLU A 44 -3.08 -7.18 -9.47
C GLU A 44 -2.25 -6.52 -8.34
N PRO A 45 -2.87 -5.98 -7.26
CA PRO A 45 -2.21 -5.07 -6.31
C PRO A 45 -1.16 -5.75 -5.41
N THR A 46 -0.88 -7.03 -5.63
CA THR A 46 0.09 -7.85 -4.89
C THR A 46 1.06 -8.59 -5.81
N ARG A 47 1.14 -8.20 -7.09
CA ARG A 47 2.06 -8.83 -8.05
C ARG A 47 3.52 -8.53 -7.69
N GLY A 48 4.38 -9.55 -7.81
CA GLY A 48 5.83 -9.40 -7.65
C GLY A 48 6.33 -9.23 -6.22
N ILE A 49 5.51 -9.49 -5.19
CA ILE A 49 5.90 -9.44 -3.78
C ILE A 49 5.77 -10.81 -3.09
N ASP A 50 6.49 -11.02 -2.00
CA ASP A 50 6.46 -12.26 -1.22
C ASP A 50 5.12 -12.49 -0.49
N VAL A 51 4.85 -13.73 -0.09
CA VAL A 51 3.57 -14.14 0.53
C VAL A 51 3.23 -13.36 1.80
N GLY A 52 4.23 -12.96 2.60
CA GLY A 52 4.03 -12.18 3.81
C GLY A 52 3.54 -10.78 3.48
N ALA A 53 4.21 -10.12 2.53
CA ALA A 53 3.81 -8.81 2.04
C ALA A 53 2.43 -8.83 1.35
N LYS A 54 2.11 -9.89 0.58
CA LYS A 54 0.77 -10.06 -0.01
C LYS A 54 -0.32 -10.05 1.06
N ALA A 55 -0.14 -10.84 2.13
CA ALA A 55 -1.12 -10.92 3.21
C ALA A 55 -1.32 -9.57 3.91
N GLU A 56 -0.27 -8.76 4.07
CA GLU A 56 -0.40 -7.42 4.63
C GLU A 56 -1.21 -6.47 3.73
N ILE A 57 -0.99 -6.50 2.41
CA ILE A 57 -1.76 -5.67 1.47
C ILE A 57 -3.22 -6.11 1.43
N TYR A 58 -3.51 -7.41 1.40
CA TYR A 58 -4.90 -7.88 1.45
C TYR A 58 -5.62 -7.43 2.73
N ARG A 59 -4.99 -7.52 3.90
CA ARG A 59 -5.57 -7.01 5.15
C ARG A 59 -5.86 -5.51 5.09
N LEU A 60 -4.97 -4.74 4.46
CA LEU A 60 -5.21 -3.32 4.24
C LEU A 60 -6.42 -3.08 3.34
N ILE A 61 -6.53 -3.80 2.23
CA ILE A 61 -7.68 -3.69 1.31
C ILE A 61 -8.99 -4.01 2.05
N SER A 62 -9.02 -5.11 2.81
CA SER A 62 -10.18 -5.48 3.63
C SER A 62 -10.53 -4.41 4.66
N LEU A 63 -9.54 -3.79 5.30
CA LEU A 63 -9.76 -2.68 6.24
C LEU A 63 -10.40 -1.48 5.53
N LEU A 64 -9.86 -1.06 4.38
CA LEU A 64 -10.39 0.08 3.63
C LEU A 64 -11.84 -0.17 3.17
N ALA A 65 -12.12 -1.38 2.69
CA ALA A 65 -13.49 -1.78 2.34
C ALA A 65 -14.43 -1.72 3.57
N SER A 66 -13.96 -2.18 4.73
CA SER A 66 -14.74 -2.09 5.98
C SER A 66 -14.97 -0.65 6.47
N GLU A 67 -14.09 0.28 6.11
CA GLU A 67 -14.23 1.72 6.38
C GLU A 67 -15.19 2.42 5.38
N GLY A 68 -15.81 1.67 4.45
CA GLY A 68 -16.81 2.18 3.51
C GLY A 68 -16.27 2.65 2.17
N MET A 69 -15.00 2.36 1.87
CA MET A 69 -14.44 2.56 0.54
C MET A 69 -14.96 1.48 -0.41
N ALA A 70 -15.43 1.89 -1.58
CA ALA A 70 -15.92 1.00 -2.63
C ALA A 70 -14.81 0.55 -3.60
#